data_AF-A0A2T6C3Z2-F1
#
_entry.id   AF-A0A2T6C3Z2-F1
#
_cell.length_a   1.000
_cell.length_b   1.000
_cell.length_c   1.000
_cell.angle_alpha   90.00
_cell.angle_beta   90.00
_cell.angle_gamma   90.00
#
_symmetry.space_group_name_H-M   'P 1'
#
loop_
_entity.id
_entity.type
_entity.pdbx_description
1 polymer ?
#
loop_
_entity_poly.entity_id
_entity_poly.type
_entity_poly.pdbx_seq_one_letter_code
_entity_poly.pdbx_strand_id
1 'polypeptide(L)'
;MKKRHFFLLFILVQWSFGQTSNANTNDNNAFNDFYPIAVKPSLGYLSNMNAHEDILFDAKPTVYYSIINNIIENMQSEENKAGNAFYMSFQPHIRMYAENSKPVKTPSYRVLFGWQHMIKTKSNNFFTWAIESGHYSNGQSGCAFLSGEDDESMACMDFHTTITDESNLSQLLNRANGNFSTNTTKLSLNFRFNELNNADEPYKIHSFTTSYELYHNRFFGLFNVGGYTDFDIRIYGRHRFGLGYEYVHQWKPKIRYSLEQKIELIQGAHSFVEPLRSETTFTIYPFNRNIGFFGTYVYGHDNYNLRFVDSGHQIGFGVSWDLFQPFQITRAKTTDL
;
A
#
# COMPACT_ATOMS: atom_id res chain seq x y z
N MET A 1 -14.10 -39.03 -5.67
CA MET A 1 -15.02 -38.08 -6.34
C MET A 1 -14.24 -36.95 -6.96
N LYS A 2 -14.75 -36.41 -8.07
CA LYS A 2 -14.03 -35.73 -9.17
C LYS A 2 -13.22 -34.49 -8.74
N LYS A 3 -11.89 -34.56 -8.89
CA LYS A 3 -11.00 -33.40 -9.07
C LYS A 3 -11.12 -32.94 -10.53
N ARG A 4 -11.96 -31.96 -10.85
CA ARG A 4 -11.93 -31.25 -12.15
C ARG A 4 -12.45 -29.82 -12.02
N HIS A 5 -11.58 -28.90 -12.44
CA HIS A 5 -11.88 -27.62 -13.10
C HIS A 5 -12.36 -26.47 -12.20
N PHE A 6 -11.41 -25.73 -11.64
CA PHE A 6 -11.63 -24.34 -11.20
C PHE A 6 -10.37 -23.53 -11.52
N PHE A 7 -10.10 -23.29 -12.81
CA PHE A 7 -9.03 -22.37 -13.23
C PHE A 7 -9.34 -21.65 -14.55
N LEU A 8 -10.61 -21.49 -14.91
CA LEU A 8 -10.98 -21.01 -16.25
C LEU A 8 -12.18 -20.06 -16.27
N LEU A 9 -12.32 -19.22 -15.24
CA LEU A 9 -13.35 -18.18 -15.22
C LEU A 9 -12.88 -16.90 -14.53
N PHE A 10 -11.77 -16.30 -14.98
CA PHE A 10 -11.40 -14.92 -14.61
C PHE A 10 -10.73 -14.13 -15.75
N ILE A 11 -10.92 -14.56 -17.00
CA ILE A 11 -10.54 -13.79 -18.18
C ILE A 11 -11.84 -13.36 -18.86
N LEU A 12 -12.48 -12.29 -18.38
CA LEU A 12 -13.51 -11.57 -19.16
C LEU A 12 -13.89 -10.17 -18.66
N VAL A 13 -13.08 -9.54 -17.81
CA VAL A 13 -13.15 -8.09 -17.59
C VAL A 13 -11.72 -7.57 -17.58
N GLN A 14 -11.17 -7.25 -18.75
CA GLN A 14 -10.10 -6.27 -19.01
C GLN A 14 -9.82 -6.23 -20.53
N TRP A 15 -10.82 -5.82 -21.31
CA TRP A 15 -10.66 -5.46 -22.73
C TRP A 15 -10.85 -3.95 -22.93
N SER A 16 -10.34 -3.14 -21.99
CA SER A 16 -10.37 -1.67 -22.11
C SER A 16 -9.17 -0.94 -21.51
N PHE A 17 -8.18 -1.62 -20.91
CA PHE A 17 -6.96 -0.98 -20.39
C PHE A 17 -5.70 -1.23 -21.25
N GLY A 18 -5.91 -1.55 -22.53
CA GLY A 18 -4.86 -1.58 -23.54
C GLY A 18 -4.88 -0.30 -24.38
N GLN A 19 -4.77 0.88 -23.76
CA GLN A 19 -4.42 2.08 -24.52
C GLN A 19 -2.92 2.03 -24.79
N THR A 20 -2.60 1.81 -26.06
CA THR A 20 -1.29 2.02 -26.65
C THR A 20 -0.80 3.43 -26.30
N SER A 21 0.41 3.50 -25.76
CA SER A 21 1.14 4.74 -25.53
C SER A 21 1.53 5.39 -26.85
N ASN A 22 0.56 6.02 -27.53
CA ASN A 22 0.86 7.23 -28.27
C ASN A 22 0.71 8.37 -27.26
N ALA A 23 1.85 8.82 -26.75
CA ALA A 23 1.95 10.07 -26.01
C ALA A 23 1.61 11.22 -26.96
N ASN A 24 0.31 11.47 -27.15
CA ASN A 24 -0.19 12.72 -27.67
C ASN A 24 -0.58 13.56 -26.46
N THR A 25 0.17 14.64 -26.27
CA THR A 25 -0.07 15.71 -25.32
C THR A 25 -1.45 16.31 -25.59
N ASN A 26 -2.48 15.90 -24.83
CA ASN A 26 -3.68 16.70 -24.48
C ASN A 26 -4.83 15.89 -23.81
N ASP A 27 -4.74 14.57 -23.67
CA ASP A 27 -5.78 13.82 -22.96
C ASP A 27 -5.45 13.72 -21.46
N ASN A 28 -6.02 14.64 -20.67
CA ASN A 28 -6.07 14.61 -19.20
C ASN A 28 -6.89 13.40 -18.72
N ASN A 29 -6.34 12.20 -18.84
CA ASN A 29 -6.95 10.99 -18.29
C ASN A 29 -6.43 10.80 -16.86
N ALA A 30 -7.29 10.99 -15.85
CA ALA A 30 -6.96 10.94 -14.42
C ALA A 30 -6.36 9.60 -13.94
N PHE A 31 -6.29 8.59 -14.81
CA PHE A 31 -5.73 7.26 -14.55
C PHE A 31 -4.28 7.08 -15.05
N ASN A 32 -3.70 8.08 -15.73
CA ASN A 32 -2.33 8.05 -16.28
C ASN A 32 -1.37 8.98 -15.53
N ASP A 33 -1.80 9.56 -14.41
CA ASP A 33 -0.97 10.44 -13.59
C ASP A 33 0.22 9.71 -12.96
N PHE A 34 1.32 10.40 -12.68
CA PHE A 34 2.50 9.83 -12.03
C PHE A 34 2.61 10.22 -10.56
N TYR A 35 2.72 9.23 -9.68
CA TYR A 35 2.95 9.42 -8.24
C TYR A 35 4.24 8.69 -7.81
N PRO A 36 5.32 9.43 -7.46
CA PRO A 36 6.61 8.84 -7.10
C PRO A 36 6.58 7.96 -5.85
N ILE A 37 5.74 8.33 -4.88
CA ILE A 37 5.48 7.56 -3.66
C ILE A 37 4.04 7.06 -3.74
N ALA A 38 3.88 5.76 -3.94
CA ALA A 38 2.56 5.18 -4.08
C ALA A 38 2.52 3.69 -3.74
N VAL A 39 1.33 3.24 -3.38
CA VAL A 39 1.00 1.82 -3.17
C VAL A 39 0.56 1.21 -4.50
N LYS A 40 1.26 0.16 -4.91
CA LYS A 40 0.95 -0.59 -6.15
C LYS A 40 -0.31 -1.43 -5.94
N PRO A 41 -1.31 -1.32 -6.83
CA PRO A 41 -2.47 -2.19 -6.79
C PRO A 41 -2.09 -3.64 -7.08
N SER A 42 -2.72 -4.58 -6.37
CA SER A 42 -2.44 -6.02 -6.57
C SER A 42 -3.67 -6.89 -6.35
N LEU A 43 -3.63 -8.08 -6.94
CA LEU A 43 -4.58 -9.16 -6.73
C LEU A 43 -3.83 -10.49 -6.80
N GLY A 44 -4.00 -11.35 -5.81
CA GLY A 44 -3.32 -12.64 -5.81
C GLY A 44 -3.78 -13.59 -4.72
N TYR A 45 -3.09 -14.71 -4.67
CA TYR A 45 -3.14 -15.64 -3.55
C TYR A 45 -2.12 -15.20 -2.50
N LEU A 46 -2.46 -15.44 -1.23
CA LEU A 46 -1.56 -15.28 -0.09
C LEU A 46 -1.77 -16.49 0.83
N SER A 47 -0.70 -17.11 1.30
CA SER A 47 -0.81 -18.20 2.26
C SER A 47 -1.23 -17.68 3.64
N ASN A 48 -1.75 -18.56 4.47
CA ASN A 48 -2.14 -18.21 5.84
C ASN A 48 -0.94 -17.84 6.67
N MET A 49 -1.16 -16.97 7.64
CA MET A 49 -0.15 -16.60 8.63
C MET A 49 -0.33 -17.33 9.97
N ASN A 50 -1.55 -17.81 10.23
CA ASN A 50 -1.92 -18.57 11.42
C ASN A 50 -2.88 -19.71 11.03
N ALA A 51 -3.28 -20.51 12.02
CA ALA A 51 -4.21 -21.64 11.82
C ALA A 51 -5.69 -21.27 12.00
N HIS A 52 -6.02 -20.01 12.31
CA HIS A 52 -7.40 -19.59 12.60
C HIS A 52 -8.24 -19.38 11.34
N GLU A 53 -7.62 -18.95 10.24
CA GLU A 53 -8.32 -18.60 9.00
C GLU A 53 -7.52 -19.05 7.77
N ASP A 54 -8.24 -19.56 6.77
CA ASP A 54 -7.67 -19.98 5.48
C ASP A 54 -7.92 -18.90 4.42
N ILE A 55 -6.88 -18.32 3.86
CA ILE A 55 -6.95 -17.25 2.86
C ILE A 55 -7.12 -17.85 1.46
N LEU A 56 -8.12 -17.37 0.72
CA LEU A 56 -8.36 -17.74 -0.68
C LEU A 56 -7.77 -16.73 -1.66
N PHE A 57 -7.94 -15.44 -1.38
CA PHE A 57 -7.32 -14.36 -2.14
C PHE A 57 -7.08 -13.13 -1.27
N ASP A 58 -6.12 -12.31 -1.71
CA ASP A 58 -5.80 -10.99 -1.20
C ASP A 58 -5.81 -9.97 -2.35
N ALA A 59 -6.50 -8.85 -2.18
CA ALA A 59 -6.64 -7.81 -3.19
C ALA A 59 -6.46 -6.42 -2.58
N LYS A 60 -5.69 -5.57 -3.26
CA LYS A 60 -5.43 -4.18 -2.90
C LYS A 60 -5.69 -3.26 -4.09
N PRO A 61 -6.94 -3.06 -4.54
CA PRO A 61 -7.24 -2.25 -5.72
C PRO A 61 -7.13 -0.75 -5.41
N THR A 62 -5.90 -0.28 -5.20
CA THR A 62 -5.61 1.11 -4.84
C THR A 62 -5.86 2.04 -6.02
N VAL A 63 -6.45 3.19 -5.77
CA VAL A 63 -6.71 4.23 -6.77
C VAL A 63 -6.28 5.61 -6.26
N TYR A 64 -5.83 6.45 -7.19
CA TYR A 64 -5.46 7.84 -6.94
C TYR A 64 -6.31 8.73 -7.85
N TYR A 65 -6.93 9.74 -7.28
CA TYR A 65 -7.70 10.77 -7.98
C TYR A 65 -6.90 12.06 -7.95
N SER A 66 -6.36 12.45 -9.10
CA SER A 66 -5.61 13.69 -9.25
C SER A 66 -6.52 14.90 -9.21
N ILE A 67 -6.16 15.87 -8.38
CA ILE A 67 -6.76 17.21 -8.37
C ILE A 67 -5.86 18.13 -9.20
N ILE A 68 -4.56 18.07 -8.93
CA ILE A 68 -3.50 18.76 -9.67
C ILE A 68 -2.33 17.79 -9.76
N ASN A 69 -1.76 17.55 -10.93
CA ASN A 69 -0.49 16.84 -11.06
C ASN A 69 0.30 17.38 -12.26
N ASN A 70 1.43 18.03 -11.99
CA ASN A 70 2.33 18.56 -13.01
C ASN A 70 3.73 17.92 -12.95
N ILE A 71 3.85 16.77 -12.28
CA ILE A 71 5.16 16.12 -12.10
C ILE A 71 5.75 15.72 -13.45
N ILE A 72 5.01 14.96 -14.28
CA ILE A 72 5.51 14.52 -15.59
C ILE A 72 5.89 15.72 -16.45
N GLU A 73 4.96 16.67 -16.58
CA GLU A 73 5.15 17.89 -17.39
C GLU A 73 6.43 18.63 -17.01
N ASN A 74 6.62 18.93 -15.72
CA ASN A 74 7.79 19.70 -15.27
C ASN A 74 9.09 18.88 -15.37
N MET A 75 9.04 17.56 -15.17
CA MET A 75 10.23 16.70 -15.30
C MET A 75 10.67 16.49 -16.76
N GLN A 76 9.74 16.59 -17.72
CA GLN A 76 9.94 16.44 -19.17
C GLN A 76 10.30 17.73 -19.90
N SER A 77 9.80 18.87 -19.43
CA SER A 77 9.95 20.15 -20.12
C SER A 77 11.03 21.05 -19.52
N GLU A 78 11.28 20.94 -18.22
CA GLU A 78 12.12 21.90 -17.50
C GLU A 78 13.21 21.19 -16.67
N GLU A 79 14.39 21.80 -16.63
CA GLU A 79 15.54 21.24 -15.91
C GLU A 79 15.41 21.42 -14.39
N ASN A 80 14.94 22.60 -13.95
CA ASN A 80 15.04 23.06 -12.56
C ASN A 80 13.68 23.28 -11.88
N LYS A 81 12.57 22.94 -12.53
CA LYS A 81 11.22 23.16 -11.98
C LYS A 81 10.75 21.95 -11.20
N ALA A 82 10.23 22.20 -10.01
CA ALA A 82 9.68 21.15 -9.17
C ALA A 82 8.31 20.66 -9.68
N GLY A 83 8.07 19.36 -9.56
CA GLY A 83 6.76 18.75 -9.79
C GLY A 83 5.94 18.70 -8.51
N ASN A 84 4.62 18.90 -8.62
CA ASN A 84 3.69 18.80 -7.52
C ASN A 84 2.49 17.94 -7.92
N ALA A 85 2.00 17.14 -6.97
CA ALA A 85 0.76 16.40 -7.11
C ALA A 85 -0.09 16.54 -5.85
N PHE A 86 -1.33 17.01 -6.02
CA PHE A 86 -2.38 17.02 -5.00
C PHE A 86 -3.46 16.03 -5.41
N TYR A 87 -3.80 15.11 -4.52
CA TYR A 87 -4.64 13.97 -4.85
C TYR A 87 -5.46 13.47 -3.66
N MET A 88 -6.47 12.67 -3.97
CA MET A 88 -7.13 11.80 -3.01
C MET A 88 -6.78 10.35 -3.36
N SER A 89 -6.36 9.55 -2.39
CA SER A 89 -6.15 8.11 -2.57
C SER A 89 -7.22 7.31 -1.82
N PHE A 90 -7.69 6.24 -2.46
CA PHE A 90 -8.50 5.22 -1.84
C PHE A 90 -7.76 3.89 -1.95
N GLN A 91 -7.37 3.34 -0.79
CA GLN A 91 -6.54 2.14 -0.68
C GLN A 91 -7.35 1.07 0.08
N PRO A 92 -8.29 0.39 -0.59
CA PRO A 92 -8.97 -0.76 -0.02
C PRO A 92 -8.02 -1.96 0.05
N HIS A 93 -8.17 -2.77 1.08
CA HIS A 93 -7.53 -4.08 1.22
C HIS A 93 -8.63 -5.09 1.55
N ILE A 94 -8.81 -6.06 0.65
CA ILE A 94 -9.89 -7.05 0.69
C ILE A 94 -9.26 -8.43 0.71
N ARG A 95 -9.72 -9.26 1.65
CA ARG A 95 -9.29 -10.65 1.75
C ARG A 95 -10.49 -11.57 1.90
N MET A 96 -10.50 -12.65 1.11
CA MET A 96 -11.55 -13.68 1.17
C MET A 96 -11.01 -14.93 1.83
N TYR A 97 -11.86 -15.57 2.63
CA TYR A 97 -11.51 -16.71 3.45
C TYR A 97 -12.26 -17.98 3.04
N ALA A 98 -11.65 -19.14 3.27
CA ALA A 98 -12.16 -20.46 2.93
C ALA A 98 -13.17 -20.97 3.97
N GLU A 99 -14.25 -20.23 4.17
CA GLU A 99 -15.32 -20.56 5.11
C GLU A 99 -16.68 -20.75 4.42
N ASN A 100 -17.73 -21.01 5.20
CA ASN A 100 -19.11 -21.10 4.72
C ASN A 100 -19.47 -19.84 3.94
N SER A 101 -19.88 -20.01 2.68
CA SER A 101 -20.17 -18.93 1.72
C SER A 101 -18.98 -18.05 1.30
N LYS A 102 -17.74 -18.42 1.65
CA LYS A 102 -16.48 -17.77 1.24
C LYS A 102 -16.51 -16.23 1.40
N PRO A 103 -16.75 -15.73 2.62
CA PRO A 103 -16.95 -14.31 2.84
C PRO A 103 -15.65 -13.52 2.63
N VAL A 104 -15.82 -12.26 2.24
CA VAL A 104 -14.87 -11.20 2.59
C VAL A 104 -15.17 -10.79 4.02
N LYS A 105 -14.19 -10.92 4.92
CA LYS A 105 -14.34 -10.51 6.32
C LYS A 105 -13.60 -9.22 6.57
N THR A 106 -14.25 -8.32 7.31
CA THR A 106 -13.62 -7.09 7.84
C THR A 106 -12.74 -6.41 6.79
N PRO A 107 -13.28 -5.95 5.65
CA PRO A 107 -12.48 -5.27 4.63
C PRO A 107 -11.80 -4.04 5.22
N SER A 108 -10.62 -3.68 4.74
CA SER A 108 -9.86 -2.52 5.19
C SER A 108 -9.98 -1.38 4.17
N TYR A 109 -10.18 -0.16 4.65
CA TYR A 109 -10.37 1.03 3.82
C TYR A 109 -9.50 2.17 4.32
N ARG A 110 -8.62 2.68 3.47
CA ARG A 110 -7.86 3.92 3.71
C ARG A 110 -8.27 4.98 2.70
N VAL A 111 -8.72 6.14 3.18
CA VAL A 111 -9.03 7.31 2.34
C VAL A 111 -8.16 8.46 2.80
N LEU A 112 -7.26 8.94 1.93
CA LEU A 112 -6.25 9.95 2.27
C LEU A 112 -6.24 11.08 1.26
N PHE A 113 -6.09 12.32 1.74
CA PHE A 113 -5.63 13.43 0.90
C PHE A 113 -4.11 13.51 0.97
N GLY A 114 -3.48 13.64 -0.19
CA GLY A 114 -2.04 13.66 -0.33
C GLY A 114 -1.53 14.87 -1.09
N TRP A 115 -0.34 15.32 -0.68
CA TRP A 115 0.49 16.24 -1.45
C TRP A 115 1.88 15.61 -1.61
N GLN A 116 2.33 15.49 -2.86
CA GLN A 116 3.68 15.12 -3.23
C GLN A 116 4.40 16.27 -3.92
N HIS A 117 5.67 16.47 -3.56
CA HIS A 117 6.56 17.44 -4.18
C HIS A 117 7.86 16.75 -4.58
N MET A 118 8.23 16.90 -5.86
CA MET A 118 9.40 16.27 -6.46
C MET A 118 10.33 17.32 -7.03
N ILE A 119 11.63 17.16 -6.76
CA ILE A 119 12.70 17.93 -7.40
C ILE A 119 13.66 17.00 -8.15
N LYS A 120 14.15 17.48 -9.30
CA LYS A 120 15.21 16.84 -10.07
C LYS A 120 16.56 17.39 -9.64
N THR A 121 17.52 16.50 -9.38
CA THR A 121 18.90 16.89 -9.08
C THR A 121 19.69 17.11 -10.37
N LYS A 122 20.88 17.73 -10.24
CA LYS A 122 21.82 17.90 -11.36
C LYS A 122 22.31 16.59 -11.99
N SER A 123 22.10 15.45 -11.33
CA SER A 123 22.46 14.13 -11.83
C SER A 123 21.24 13.35 -12.35
N ASN A 124 20.13 14.03 -12.62
CA ASN A 124 18.87 13.41 -13.08
C ASN A 124 18.22 12.45 -12.08
N ASN A 125 18.62 12.52 -10.81
CA ASN A 125 17.98 11.78 -9.72
C ASN A 125 16.79 12.59 -9.21
N PHE A 126 15.88 11.92 -8.50
CA PHE A 126 14.73 12.59 -7.90
C PHE A 126 14.77 12.52 -6.39
N PHE A 127 14.44 13.64 -5.76
CA PHE A 127 14.05 13.68 -4.37
C PHE A 127 12.58 14.05 -4.31
N THR A 128 11.80 13.26 -3.59
CA THR A 128 10.37 13.48 -3.39
C THR A 128 10.06 13.45 -1.92
N TRP A 129 9.15 14.30 -1.48
CA TRP A 129 8.49 14.13 -0.20
C TRP A 129 6.98 14.12 -0.38
N ALA A 130 6.28 13.42 0.51
CA ALA A 130 4.83 13.30 0.53
C ALA A 130 4.30 13.52 1.94
N ILE A 131 3.18 14.23 2.05
CA ILE A 131 2.33 14.20 3.24
C ILE A 131 0.96 13.67 2.84
N GLU A 132 0.46 12.67 3.55
CA GLU A 132 -0.86 12.10 3.36
C GLU A 132 -1.60 12.09 4.69
N SER A 133 -2.87 12.51 4.71
CA SER A 133 -3.69 12.47 5.92
C SER A 133 -5.10 12.03 5.62
N GLY A 134 -5.74 11.31 6.54
CA GLY A 134 -7.11 10.89 6.40
C GLY A 134 -7.53 9.80 7.37
N HIS A 135 -8.39 8.89 6.89
CA HIS A 135 -9.07 7.90 7.72
C HIS A 135 -8.74 6.48 7.30
N TYR A 136 -8.56 5.60 8.28
CA TYR A 136 -8.31 4.19 8.10
C TYR A 136 -9.26 3.38 9.00
N SER A 137 -10.17 2.62 8.39
CA SER A 137 -11.11 1.78 9.14
C SER A 137 -11.49 0.51 8.38
N ASN A 138 -12.24 -0.37 9.04
CA ASN A 138 -12.83 -1.56 8.42
C ASN A 138 -14.38 -1.51 8.30
N GLY A 139 -14.98 -0.41 8.74
CA GLY A 139 -16.42 -0.16 8.65
C GLY A 139 -17.31 -1.15 9.41
N GLN A 140 -16.77 -1.82 10.44
CA GLN A 140 -17.55 -2.73 11.29
C GLN A 140 -17.97 -2.07 12.61
N SER A 141 -18.88 -2.72 13.35
CA SER A 141 -19.46 -2.19 14.59
C SER A 141 -19.35 -3.15 15.79
N GLY A 142 -18.78 -4.34 15.62
CA GLY A 142 -18.63 -5.29 16.72
C GLY A 142 -17.41 -4.99 17.58
N CYS A 143 -17.44 -5.40 18.85
CA CYS A 143 -16.31 -5.24 19.74
C CYS A 143 -15.09 -6.02 19.22
N ALA A 144 -13.90 -5.39 19.23
CA ALA A 144 -12.71 -5.93 18.58
C ALA A 144 -12.22 -7.26 19.19
N PHE A 145 -12.37 -7.44 20.50
CA PHE A 145 -11.86 -8.61 21.23
C PHE A 145 -12.94 -9.39 21.99
N LEU A 146 -14.22 -9.07 21.78
CA LEU A 146 -15.35 -9.79 22.37
C LEU A 146 -16.43 -10.03 21.31
N SER A 147 -16.56 -11.28 20.85
CA SER A 147 -17.54 -11.62 19.83
C SER A 147 -18.97 -11.58 20.39
N GLY A 148 -19.90 -11.03 19.61
CA GLY A 148 -21.33 -10.97 19.96
C GLY A 148 -21.77 -9.69 20.66
N GLU A 149 -20.82 -8.84 21.05
CA GLU A 149 -21.09 -7.52 21.62
C GLU A 149 -20.81 -6.41 20.59
N ASP A 150 -21.57 -5.32 20.71
CA ASP A 150 -21.31 -4.10 19.94
C ASP A 150 -20.09 -3.36 20.52
N ASP A 151 -19.37 -2.69 19.63
CA ASP A 151 -18.27 -1.81 20.02
C ASP A 151 -18.79 -0.64 20.89
N GLU A 152 -17.94 -0.14 21.78
CA GLU A 152 -18.28 0.89 22.78
C GLU A 152 -19.43 0.54 23.75
N SER A 153 -19.98 -0.69 23.72
CA SER A 153 -20.91 -1.18 24.73
C SER A 153 -20.22 -1.34 26.09
N MET A 154 -21.01 -1.33 27.18
CA MET A 154 -20.47 -1.54 28.53
C MET A 154 -19.76 -2.89 28.64
N ALA A 155 -20.33 -3.95 28.06
CA ALA A 155 -19.71 -5.27 28.04
C ALA A 155 -18.36 -5.29 27.30
N CYS A 156 -18.26 -4.60 26.16
CA CYS A 156 -17.01 -4.46 25.41
C CYS A 156 -15.95 -3.70 26.22
N MET A 157 -16.32 -2.54 26.81
CA MET A 157 -15.41 -1.72 27.61
C MET A 157 -14.92 -2.46 28.86
N ASP A 158 -15.83 -3.13 29.58
CA ASP A 158 -15.49 -3.93 30.76
C ASP A 158 -14.52 -5.06 30.39
N PHE A 159 -14.79 -5.77 29.29
CA PHE A 159 -13.89 -6.82 28.79
C PHE A 159 -12.51 -6.28 28.41
N HIS A 160 -12.43 -5.12 27.76
CA HIS A 160 -11.16 -4.48 27.43
C HIS A 160 -10.30 -4.17 28.67
N THR A 161 -10.91 -3.92 29.84
CA THR A 161 -10.16 -3.76 31.10
C THR A 161 -9.50 -5.03 31.61
N THR A 162 -9.95 -6.20 31.15
CA THR A 162 -9.39 -7.51 31.53
C THR A 162 -8.21 -7.94 30.66
N ILE A 163 -7.96 -7.25 29.54
CA ILE A 163 -6.85 -7.53 28.64
C ILE A 163 -5.56 -6.98 29.27
N THR A 164 -4.62 -7.88 29.53
CA THR A 164 -3.29 -7.61 30.07
C THR A 164 -2.20 -7.95 29.05
N ASP A 165 -0.95 -7.59 29.35
CA ASP A 165 0.22 -7.87 28.50
C ASP A 165 0.44 -9.38 28.21
N GLU A 166 -0.13 -10.27 29.01
CA GLU A 166 -0.09 -11.72 28.82
C GLU A 166 -1.23 -12.27 27.94
N SER A 167 -2.18 -11.42 27.57
CA SER A 167 -3.36 -11.82 26.80
C SER A 167 -3.01 -12.19 25.37
N ASN A 168 -3.55 -13.32 24.90
CA ASN A 168 -3.40 -13.76 23.53
C ASN A 168 -4.42 -13.03 22.63
N LEU A 169 -4.04 -11.86 22.11
CA LEU A 169 -4.94 -11.03 21.30
C LEU A 169 -5.38 -11.71 20.00
N SER A 170 -4.55 -12.58 19.42
CA SER A 170 -4.90 -13.35 18.21
C SER A 170 -6.06 -14.31 18.45
N GLN A 171 -6.14 -14.90 19.65
CA GLN A 171 -7.25 -15.78 20.03
C GLN A 171 -8.52 -15.00 20.40
N LEU A 172 -8.38 -13.84 21.03
CA LEU A 172 -9.50 -13.01 21.46
C LEU A 172 -10.16 -12.23 20.31
N LEU A 173 -9.44 -12.03 19.20
CA LEU A 173 -9.89 -11.22 18.08
C LEU A 173 -11.27 -11.67 17.56
N ASN A 174 -12.22 -10.74 17.52
CA ASN A 174 -13.50 -10.89 16.83
C ASN A 174 -13.28 -10.79 15.31
N ARG A 175 -13.02 -11.95 14.69
CA ARG A 175 -12.72 -12.07 13.26
C ARG A 175 -13.95 -11.87 12.36
N ALA A 176 -15.16 -11.91 12.91
CA ALA A 176 -16.40 -11.77 12.16
C ALA A 176 -16.67 -10.30 11.80
N ASN A 177 -16.67 -9.43 12.80
CA ASN A 177 -17.06 -8.03 12.65
C ASN A 177 -16.41 -7.09 13.69
N GLY A 178 -15.25 -7.44 14.25
CA GLY A 178 -14.52 -6.55 15.15
C GLY A 178 -14.21 -5.20 14.47
N ASN A 179 -14.47 -4.10 15.16
CA ASN A 179 -14.24 -2.75 14.66
C ASN A 179 -12.76 -2.39 14.70
N PHE A 180 -12.30 -1.71 13.65
CA PHE A 180 -11.03 -0.99 13.61
C PHE A 180 -11.26 0.35 12.95
N SER A 181 -10.81 1.41 13.61
CA SER A 181 -10.95 2.77 13.14
C SER A 181 -9.84 3.65 13.70
N THR A 182 -9.26 4.48 12.85
CA THR A 182 -8.24 5.47 13.24
C THR A 182 -8.17 6.58 12.20
N ASN A 183 -7.70 7.76 12.60
CA ASN A 183 -7.21 8.75 11.64
C ASN A 183 -5.69 8.68 11.59
N THR A 184 -5.12 8.97 10.43
CA THR A 184 -3.69 8.83 10.21
C THR A 184 -3.12 10.02 9.45
N THR A 185 -1.88 10.38 9.77
CA THR A 185 -1.04 11.26 8.96
C THR A 185 0.31 10.60 8.72
N LYS A 186 0.73 10.53 7.46
CA LYS A 186 1.95 9.91 7.01
C LYS A 186 2.84 10.92 6.30
N LEU A 187 4.08 11.05 6.76
CA LEU A 187 5.16 11.73 6.05
C LEU A 187 6.02 10.68 5.36
N SER A 188 6.32 10.86 4.09
CA SER A 188 7.22 9.98 3.34
C SER A 188 8.29 10.79 2.62
N LEU A 189 9.50 10.27 2.59
CA LEU A 189 10.62 10.80 1.80
C LEU A 189 11.08 9.71 0.85
N ASN A 190 11.37 10.07 -0.38
CA ASN A 190 11.89 9.18 -1.40
C ASN A 190 13.09 9.79 -2.11
N PHE A 191 14.16 9.02 -2.23
CA PHE A 191 15.28 9.35 -3.10
C PHE A 191 15.43 8.28 -4.17
N ARG A 192 15.38 8.71 -5.42
CA ARG A 192 15.38 7.83 -6.60
C ARG A 192 16.57 8.14 -7.48
N PHE A 193 17.48 7.17 -7.59
CA PHE A 193 18.58 7.20 -8.55
C PHE A 193 18.09 6.68 -9.90
N ASN A 194 18.37 7.43 -10.97
CA ASN A 194 17.98 7.05 -12.32
C ASN A 194 19.21 6.94 -13.22
N GLU A 195 19.41 5.77 -13.84
CA GLU A 195 20.28 5.65 -15.01
C GLU A 195 19.44 5.72 -16.28
N LEU A 196 19.81 6.61 -17.20
CA LEU A 196 19.05 6.89 -18.41
C LEU A 196 19.63 6.17 -19.63
N ASN A 197 18.75 5.71 -20.50
CA ASN A 197 19.14 5.21 -21.82
C ASN A 197 19.35 6.38 -22.81
N ASN A 198 19.62 6.08 -24.09
CA ASN A 198 19.84 7.11 -25.11
C ASN A 198 18.57 7.90 -25.50
N ALA A 199 17.39 7.46 -25.07
CA ALA A 199 16.11 8.14 -25.26
C ALA A 199 15.68 8.91 -24.00
N ASP A 200 16.60 9.10 -23.05
CA ASP A 200 16.39 9.82 -21.79
C ASP A 200 15.32 9.19 -20.89
N GLU A 201 15.09 7.89 -21.04
CA GLU A 201 14.20 7.10 -20.19
C GLU A 201 15.00 6.34 -19.12
N PRO A 202 14.56 6.34 -17.85
CA PRO A 202 15.17 5.53 -16.82
C PRO A 202 15.06 4.03 -17.14
N TYR A 203 16.20 3.38 -17.36
CA TYR A 203 16.28 1.93 -17.63
C TYR A 203 16.77 1.14 -16.41
N LYS A 204 17.39 1.81 -15.44
CA LYS A 204 17.75 1.25 -14.14
C LYS A 204 17.44 2.26 -13.05
N ILE A 205 16.76 1.82 -12.00
CA ILE A 205 16.27 2.68 -10.93
C ILE A 205 16.59 2.03 -9.59
N HIS A 206 17.10 2.83 -8.65
CA HIS A 206 17.17 2.51 -7.23
C HIS A 206 16.35 3.53 -6.46
N SER A 207 15.32 3.09 -5.75
CA SER A 207 14.38 3.94 -5.03
C SER A 207 14.42 3.62 -3.55
N PHE A 208 14.77 4.60 -2.73
CA PHE A 208 14.82 4.48 -1.27
C PHE A 208 13.72 5.32 -0.67
N THR A 209 12.82 4.70 0.08
CA THR A 209 11.71 5.37 0.75
C THR A 209 11.84 5.22 2.25
N THR A 210 11.66 6.31 2.98
CA THR A 210 11.44 6.27 4.43
C THR A 210 10.11 6.94 4.73
N SER A 211 9.40 6.47 5.74
CA SER A 211 8.14 7.05 6.14
C SER A 211 7.91 6.98 7.63
N TYR A 212 7.17 7.95 8.13
CA TYR A 212 6.64 7.98 9.48
C TYR A 212 5.14 8.20 9.40
N GLU A 213 4.39 7.27 9.97
CA GLU A 213 2.93 7.31 10.04
C GLU A 213 2.49 7.42 11.51
N LEU A 214 1.62 8.39 11.76
CA LEU A 214 1.08 8.71 13.08
C LEU A 214 -0.42 8.45 13.09
N TYR A 215 -0.86 7.58 13.99
CA TYR A 215 -2.28 7.45 14.32
C TYR A 215 -2.71 8.51 15.32
N HIS A 216 -3.86 9.14 15.08
CA HIS A 216 -4.42 10.20 15.91
C HIS A 216 -5.94 10.30 15.79
N ASN A 217 -6.58 11.13 16.62
CA ASN A 217 -8.03 11.35 16.62
C ASN A 217 -8.49 12.58 15.82
N ARG A 218 -7.60 13.15 14.98
CA ARG A 218 -7.93 14.31 14.16
C ARG A 218 -8.11 13.91 12.69
N PHE A 219 -9.34 13.88 12.20
CA PHE A 219 -9.63 13.67 10.79
C PHE A 219 -8.99 14.78 9.95
N PHE A 220 -8.18 14.36 8.96
CA PHE A 220 -7.31 15.23 8.17
C PHE A 220 -6.39 16.15 8.99
N GLY A 221 -6.09 15.78 10.25
CA GLY A 221 -5.30 16.59 11.17
C GLY A 221 -6.04 17.79 11.79
N LEU A 222 -7.31 18.02 11.43
CA LEU A 222 -8.05 19.24 11.77
C LEU A 222 -9.30 18.99 12.64
N PHE A 223 -10.10 17.98 12.33
CA PHE A 223 -11.43 17.79 12.94
C PHE A 223 -11.42 16.64 13.96
N ASN A 224 -12.00 16.84 15.14
CA ASN A 224 -12.11 15.78 16.16
C ASN A 224 -13.29 14.85 15.87
N VAL A 225 -13.19 14.08 14.78
CA VAL A 225 -14.22 13.14 14.32
C VAL A 225 -13.57 11.85 13.86
N GLY A 226 -14.14 10.71 14.23
CA GLY A 226 -13.53 9.40 14.03
C GLY A 226 -12.21 9.25 14.80
N GLY A 227 -11.58 8.09 14.66
CA GLY A 227 -10.34 7.80 15.38
C GLY A 227 -10.47 6.54 16.21
N TYR A 228 -9.62 6.45 17.23
CA TYR A 228 -9.48 5.32 18.12
C TYR A 228 -9.85 5.70 19.56
N THR A 229 -10.13 4.71 20.40
CA THR A 229 -10.19 4.86 21.86
C THR A 229 -8.80 4.77 22.51
N ASP A 230 -8.66 5.18 23.77
CA ASP A 230 -7.39 5.02 24.50
C ASP A 230 -6.98 3.55 24.62
N PHE A 231 -7.93 2.62 24.64
CA PHE A 231 -7.64 1.19 24.59
C PHE A 231 -7.05 0.80 23.24
N ASP A 232 -7.71 1.17 22.14
CA ASP A 232 -7.28 0.84 20.79
C ASP A 232 -5.84 1.26 20.52
N ILE A 233 -5.44 2.48 20.87
CA ILE A 233 -4.08 2.95 20.58
C ILE A 233 -3.00 2.23 21.39
N ARG A 234 -3.33 1.74 22.59
CA ARG A 234 -2.43 0.86 23.37
C ARG A 234 -2.26 -0.50 22.72
N ILE A 235 -3.27 -0.97 21.99
CA ILE A 235 -3.20 -2.21 21.21
C ILE A 235 -2.45 -1.96 19.89
N TYR A 236 -2.85 -0.94 19.12
CA TYR A 236 -2.41 -0.71 17.74
C TYR A 236 -0.99 -0.16 17.63
N GLY A 237 -0.54 0.57 18.65
CA GLY A 237 0.64 1.41 18.60
C GLY A 237 0.41 2.68 17.77
N ARG A 238 0.90 3.81 18.30
CA ARG A 238 0.67 5.13 17.69
C ARG A 238 1.62 5.44 16.54
N HIS A 239 2.85 4.95 16.62
CA HIS A 239 3.94 5.37 15.75
C HIS A 239 4.33 4.21 14.85
N ARG A 240 4.35 4.44 13.53
CA ARG A 240 4.78 3.47 12.54
C ARG A 240 5.90 4.04 11.69
N PHE A 241 6.96 3.27 11.54
CA PHE A 241 8.12 3.66 10.75
C PHE A 241 8.28 2.69 9.59
N GLY A 242 8.40 3.22 8.38
CA GLY A 242 8.56 2.43 7.17
C GLY A 242 9.91 2.70 6.52
N LEU A 243 10.58 1.65 6.09
CA LEU A 243 11.73 1.70 5.18
C LEU A 243 11.41 0.87 3.93
N GLY A 244 11.72 1.40 2.77
CA GLY A 244 11.46 0.77 1.48
C GLY A 244 12.67 0.89 0.58
N TYR A 245 12.99 -0.18 -0.11
CA TYR A 245 13.93 -0.20 -1.22
C TYR A 245 13.27 -0.85 -2.43
N GLU A 246 13.36 -0.22 -3.58
CA GLU A 246 12.96 -0.81 -4.85
C GLU A 246 14.08 -0.67 -5.89
N TYR A 247 14.45 -1.80 -6.48
CA TYR A 247 15.25 -1.86 -7.69
C TYR A 247 14.36 -2.15 -8.88
N VAL A 248 14.48 -1.37 -9.96
CA VAL A 248 13.80 -1.63 -11.24
C VAL A 248 14.83 -1.68 -12.34
N HIS A 249 14.73 -2.67 -13.23
CA HIS A 249 15.62 -2.78 -14.38
C HIS A 249 14.88 -3.20 -15.65
N GLN A 250 15.07 -2.41 -16.71
CA GLN A 250 14.68 -2.72 -18.08
C GLN A 250 15.76 -3.60 -18.73
N TRP A 251 15.65 -4.91 -18.54
CA TRP A 251 16.65 -5.86 -19.06
C TRP A 251 16.65 -5.97 -20.59
N LYS A 252 15.45 -5.93 -21.20
CA LYS A 252 15.25 -5.95 -22.66
C LYS A 252 14.14 -4.96 -23.01
N PRO A 253 14.02 -4.48 -24.26
CA PRO A 253 12.98 -3.51 -24.64
C PRO A 253 11.54 -3.91 -24.26
N LYS A 254 11.28 -5.21 -24.07
CA LYS A 254 9.95 -5.75 -23.73
C LYS A 254 9.89 -6.44 -22.36
N ILE A 255 10.95 -6.39 -21.55
CA ILE A 255 10.99 -7.06 -20.25
C ILE A 255 11.61 -6.12 -19.22
N ARG A 256 10.80 -5.82 -18.21
CA ARG A 256 11.22 -5.10 -17.00
C ARG A 256 10.98 -6.00 -15.80
N TYR A 257 11.82 -5.91 -14.79
CA TYR A 257 11.56 -6.54 -13.50
C TYR A 257 11.84 -5.56 -12.37
N SER A 258 11.23 -5.82 -11.22
CA SER A 258 11.50 -5.09 -9.99
C SER A 258 11.71 -6.03 -8.81
N LEU A 259 12.59 -5.63 -7.90
CA LEU A 259 12.80 -6.25 -6.60
C LEU A 259 12.54 -5.19 -5.53
N GLU A 260 11.59 -5.47 -4.65
CA GLU A 260 11.15 -4.55 -3.60
C GLU A 260 11.37 -5.20 -2.23
N GLN A 261 11.85 -4.41 -1.28
CA GLN A 261 11.93 -4.76 0.13
C GLN A 261 11.27 -3.65 0.94
N LYS A 262 10.26 -3.99 1.73
CA LYS A 262 9.60 -3.08 2.68
C LYS A 262 9.80 -3.59 4.09
N ILE A 263 10.04 -2.67 5.01
CA ILE A 263 10.14 -2.93 6.44
C ILE A 263 9.21 -1.94 7.14
N GLU A 264 8.37 -2.43 8.04
CA GLU A 264 7.53 -1.61 8.93
C GLU A 264 7.87 -1.96 10.39
N LEU A 265 7.96 -0.94 11.22
CA LEU A 265 8.11 -1.06 12.67
C LEU A 265 6.97 -0.30 13.35
N ILE A 266 6.25 -0.98 14.23
CA ILE A 266 5.22 -0.40 15.09
C ILE A 266 5.83 -0.14 16.48
N GLN A 267 5.71 1.09 16.97
CA GLN A 267 6.16 1.47 18.30
C GLN A 267 4.96 1.81 19.20
N GLY A 268 4.98 1.21 20.40
CA GLY A 268 3.97 1.41 21.44
C GLY A 268 2.71 0.55 21.28
N ALA A 269 2.78 -0.51 20.47
CA ALA A 269 1.74 -1.54 20.43
C ALA A 269 1.82 -2.45 21.67
N HIS A 270 0.74 -3.19 21.91
CA HIS A 270 0.67 -4.18 22.97
C HIS A 270 1.77 -5.23 22.82
N SER A 271 2.29 -5.74 23.94
CA SER A 271 3.42 -6.71 24.00
C SER A 271 3.24 -7.96 23.11
N PHE A 272 1.99 -8.40 22.93
CA PHE A 272 1.64 -9.55 22.08
C PHE A 272 1.84 -9.28 20.58
N VAL A 273 1.81 -8.02 20.14
CA VAL A 273 1.91 -7.64 18.73
C VAL A 273 3.37 -7.74 18.29
N GLU A 274 3.63 -8.47 17.21
CA GLU A 274 4.94 -8.48 16.56
C GLU A 274 5.21 -7.10 15.92
N PRO A 275 6.11 -6.27 16.47
CA PRO A 275 6.27 -4.90 16.02
C PRO A 275 6.89 -4.79 14.62
N LEU A 276 7.65 -5.80 14.19
CA LEU A 276 8.35 -5.78 12.91
C LEU A 276 7.53 -6.46 11.82
N ARG A 277 7.55 -5.89 10.61
CA ARG A 277 7.12 -6.57 9.39
C ARG A 277 8.13 -6.35 8.29
N SER A 278 8.43 -7.40 7.55
CA SER A 278 9.31 -7.40 6.39
C SER A 278 8.57 -8.04 5.21
N GLU A 279 8.60 -7.38 4.05
CA GLU A 279 7.96 -7.85 2.83
C GLU A 279 8.93 -7.73 1.66
N THR A 280 9.30 -8.87 1.07
CA THR A 280 10.14 -8.96 -0.12
C THR A 280 9.28 -9.34 -1.30
N THR A 281 9.26 -8.52 -2.35
CA THR A 281 8.43 -8.75 -3.54
C THR A 281 9.27 -8.68 -4.80
N PHE A 282 9.19 -9.71 -5.62
CA PHE A 282 9.78 -9.74 -6.95
C PHE A 282 8.68 -9.69 -8.00
N THR A 283 8.79 -8.79 -8.98
CA THR A 283 7.78 -8.62 -10.04
C THR A 283 8.42 -8.62 -11.42
N ILE A 284 7.81 -9.30 -12.39
CA ILE A 284 8.19 -9.25 -13.81
C ILE A 284 7.06 -8.62 -14.63
N TYR A 285 7.39 -7.63 -15.45
CA TYR A 285 6.50 -6.94 -16.37
C TYR A 285 6.83 -7.34 -17.82
N PRO A 286 6.06 -8.28 -18.42
CA PRO A 286 6.26 -8.67 -19.81
C PRO A 286 5.64 -7.66 -20.78
N PHE A 287 6.18 -7.63 -22.00
CA PHE A 287 5.70 -6.82 -23.13
C PHE A 287 5.70 -5.30 -22.88
N ASN A 288 6.51 -4.82 -21.93
CA ASN A 288 6.51 -3.42 -21.48
C ASN A 288 5.12 -2.90 -21.09
N ARG A 289 4.27 -3.80 -20.57
CA ARG A 289 2.93 -3.46 -20.07
C ARG A 289 3.00 -3.08 -18.59
N ASN A 290 1.98 -2.35 -18.15
CA ASN A 290 1.80 -1.99 -16.73
C ASN A 290 1.46 -3.19 -15.87
N ILE A 291 1.05 -4.32 -16.45
CA ILE A 291 0.68 -5.52 -15.70
C ILE A 291 1.93 -6.37 -15.46
N GLY A 292 2.25 -6.60 -14.20
CA GLY A 292 3.33 -7.47 -13.75
C GLY A 292 2.81 -8.71 -13.01
N PHE A 293 3.56 -9.80 -13.08
CA PHE A 293 3.37 -10.98 -12.24
C PHE A 293 4.33 -10.91 -11.08
N PHE A 294 3.83 -11.06 -9.86
CA PHE A 294 4.66 -10.97 -8.66
C PHE A 294 4.67 -12.26 -7.84
N GLY A 295 5.78 -12.47 -7.14
CA GLY A 295 5.88 -13.36 -5.99
C GLY A 295 6.33 -12.54 -4.78
N THR A 296 5.74 -12.80 -3.62
CA THR A 296 6.04 -12.08 -2.39
C THR A 296 6.28 -13.05 -1.23
N TYR A 297 7.19 -12.66 -0.34
CA TYR A 297 7.42 -13.30 0.94
C TYR A 297 7.31 -12.26 2.04
N VAL A 298 6.61 -12.64 3.10
CA VAL A 298 6.25 -11.79 4.23
C VAL A 298 6.69 -12.47 5.51
N TYR A 299 7.29 -11.70 6.41
CA TYR A 299 7.61 -12.09 7.78
C TYR A 299 7.17 -10.99 8.74
N GLY A 300 6.56 -11.37 9.87
CA GLY A 300 6.11 -10.42 10.91
C GLY A 300 4.59 -10.37 11.05
N HIS A 301 4.05 -9.23 11.50
CA HIS A 301 2.60 -9.07 11.72
C HIS A 301 1.78 -8.98 10.42
N ASP A 302 0.47 -9.26 10.48
CA ASP A 302 -0.46 -9.09 9.35
C ASP A 302 -0.76 -7.61 9.15
N ASN A 303 -0.77 -7.12 7.91
CA ASN A 303 -1.16 -5.74 7.65
C ASN A 303 -2.66 -5.58 7.32
N TYR A 304 -3.46 -6.64 7.45
CA TYR A 304 -4.91 -6.59 7.24
C TYR A 304 -5.66 -6.17 8.51
N ASN A 305 -5.84 -4.85 8.70
CA ASN A 305 -6.60 -4.24 9.81
C ASN A 305 -6.25 -4.82 11.20
N LEU A 306 -7.25 -5.27 11.97
CA LEU A 306 -7.12 -5.86 13.30
C LEU A 306 -6.24 -7.11 13.33
N ARG A 307 -6.01 -7.77 12.19
CA ARG A 307 -5.15 -8.96 12.13
C ARG A 307 -3.68 -8.63 12.35
N PHE A 308 -3.29 -7.37 12.56
CA PHE A 308 -1.94 -7.02 13.01
C PHE A 308 -1.53 -7.67 14.35
N VAL A 309 -2.48 -8.21 15.10
CA VAL A 309 -2.20 -9.08 16.27
C VAL A 309 -1.77 -10.50 15.88
N ASP A 310 -1.99 -10.91 14.63
CA ASP A 310 -1.46 -12.14 14.06
C ASP A 310 -0.04 -11.87 13.54
N SER A 311 0.83 -12.88 13.60
CA SER A 311 2.17 -12.81 13.02
C SER A 311 2.66 -14.16 12.52
N GLY A 312 3.65 -14.15 11.62
CA GLY A 312 4.24 -15.36 11.09
C GLY A 312 4.90 -15.17 9.73
N HIS A 313 4.77 -16.18 8.87
CA HIS A 313 5.33 -16.20 7.52
C HIS A 313 4.23 -16.36 6.50
N GLN A 314 4.26 -15.59 5.42
CA GLN A 314 3.36 -15.76 4.29
C GLN A 314 4.12 -15.73 2.97
N ILE A 315 3.63 -16.50 2.00
CA ILE A 315 4.07 -16.45 0.61
C ILE A 315 2.85 -16.13 -0.24
N GLY A 316 3.00 -15.24 -1.20
CA GLY A 316 1.94 -14.86 -2.12
C GLY A 316 2.41 -14.81 -3.56
N PHE A 317 1.45 -14.90 -4.49
CA PHE A 317 1.69 -14.72 -5.90
C PHE A 317 0.45 -14.14 -6.58
N GLY A 318 0.65 -13.35 -7.62
CA GLY A 318 -0.47 -12.72 -8.29
C GLY A 318 -0.08 -11.76 -9.39
N VAL A 319 -0.98 -10.82 -9.65
CA VAL A 319 -0.81 -9.74 -10.62
C VAL A 319 -0.79 -8.40 -9.90
N SER A 320 0.08 -7.52 -10.37
CA SER A 320 0.21 -6.14 -9.92
C SER A 320 0.16 -5.22 -11.13
N TRP A 321 -0.32 -4.00 -10.94
CA TRP A 321 -0.32 -2.98 -11.98
C TRP A 321 0.60 -1.85 -11.55
N ASP A 322 1.68 -1.64 -12.31
CA ASP A 322 2.51 -0.47 -12.15
C ASP A 322 1.80 0.73 -12.76
N LEU A 323 1.26 1.56 -11.89
CA LEU A 323 0.59 2.80 -12.26
C LEU A 323 1.59 3.82 -12.83
N PHE A 324 2.90 3.66 -12.60
CA PHE A 324 3.90 4.72 -12.78
C PHE A 324 5.11 4.25 -13.58
N GLN A 325 4.92 4.13 -14.90
CA GLN A 325 6.02 3.77 -15.78
C GLN A 325 7.16 4.79 -15.73
N PRO A 326 8.42 4.36 -15.96
CA PRO A 326 9.48 5.26 -16.38
C PRO A 326 8.99 6.07 -17.58
N PHE A 327 9.17 7.38 -17.49
CA PHE A 327 8.86 8.33 -18.55
C PHE A 327 10.14 9.07 -18.93
N GLN A 328 10.16 9.68 -20.11
CA GLN A 328 11.29 10.48 -20.58
C GLN A 328 11.54 11.66 -19.65
N ILE A 329 12.79 12.05 -19.45
CA ILE A 329 13.14 13.17 -18.58
C ILE A 329 14.12 14.11 -19.29
N THR A 330 13.98 15.42 -19.12
CA THR A 330 15.00 16.34 -19.65
C THR A 330 16.29 16.14 -18.85
N ARG A 331 17.40 15.83 -19.52
CA ARG A 331 18.70 15.76 -18.86
C ARG A 331 19.10 17.11 -18.27
N ALA A 332 19.65 17.07 -17.07
CA ALA A 332 20.41 18.17 -16.50
C ALA A 332 21.61 18.48 -17.40
N LYS A 333 21.87 19.76 -17.62
CA LYS A 333 23.04 20.23 -18.35
C LYS A 333 24.29 19.84 -17.60
N THR A 334 25.22 19.21 -18.29
CA THR A 334 26.59 19.06 -17.80
C THR A 334 27.16 20.46 -17.66
N THR A 335 27.29 20.96 -16.43
CA THR A 335 28.20 22.08 -16.18
C THR A 335 29.60 21.48 -16.31
N ASP A 336 30.31 21.85 -17.38
CA ASP A 336 31.73 21.57 -17.52
C ASP A 336 32.43 22.04 -16.23
N LEU A 337 33.06 21.10 -15.51
CA LEU A 337 33.87 21.36 -14.33
C LEU A 337 35.28 21.77 -14.75
#